data_AF-A0A0K8RRX9-F1
#
_entry.id   AF-A0A0K8RRX9-F1
#
_cell.length_a   1.000
_cell.length_b   1.000
_cell.length_c   1.000
_cell.angle_alpha   90.00
_cell.angle_beta   90.00
_cell.angle_gamma   90.00
#
_symmetry.space_group_name_H-M   'P 1'
#
loop_
_entity.id
_entity.type
_entity.pdbx_description
1 polymer ?
#
loop_
_entity_poly.entity_id
_entity_poly.type
_entity_poly.pdbx_seq_one_letter_code
_entity_poly.pdbx_strand_id
1 'polypeptide(L)'
;MPQEKVEEPPKPRALSPLEHADYFGVSKLISVRELFEARAHLGHKEGLLNDLMKPYIFGSRLGHHIIDLDQTVPHLFRALNFAAHIAYRDGIILFVTRNQQTSHMVEEAAKACERAEKQGAHAALHDCVV
;
A
#
# COMPACT_ATOMS: atom_id res chain seq x y z
N MET A 1 45.67 34.23 9.81
CA MET A 1 44.70 33.63 8.88
C MET A 1 43.49 33.22 9.71
N PRO A 2 42.41 34.03 9.76
CA PRO A 2 41.20 33.62 10.45
C PRO A 2 40.61 32.41 9.73
N GLN A 3 40.29 31.36 10.48
CA GLN A 3 39.71 30.16 9.91
C GLN A 3 38.29 30.46 9.46
N GLU A 4 38.07 30.32 8.16
CA GLU A 4 36.78 30.36 7.51
C GLU A 4 35.95 29.18 8.03
N LYS A 5 34.93 29.50 8.81
CA LYS A 5 33.98 28.52 9.33
C LYS A 5 33.16 28.06 8.11
N VAL A 6 33.47 26.89 7.58
CA VAL A 6 32.64 26.24 6.54
C VAL A 6 31.25 26.10 7.13
N GLU A 7 30.35 26.96 6.67
CA GLU A 7 28.95 26.95 7.06
C GLU A 7 28.34 25.68 6.49
N GLU A 8 28.09 24.72 7.38
CA GLU A 8 27.39 23.48 7.08
C GLU A 8 26.07 23.84 6.37
N PRO A 9 25.73 23.20 5.23
CA PRO A 9 24.53 23.55 4.48
C PRO A 9 23.32 23.51 5.42
N PRO A 10 22.38 24.46 5.31
CA PRO A 10 21.25 24.54 6.24
C PRO A 10 20.58 23.17 6.29
N LYS A 11 20.59 22.53 7.47
CA LYS A 11 19.92 21.25 7.70
C LYS A 11 18.55 21.37 7.04
N PRO A 12 18.21 20.51 6.06
CA PRO A 12 16.94 20.63 5.36
C PRO A 12 15.86 20.64 6.44
N ARG A 13 15.09 21.74 6.50
CA ARG A 13 13.93 21.87 7.39
C ARG A 13 13.19 20.55 7.30
N ALA A 14 12.93 19.88 8.42
CA ALA A 14 12.25 18.59 8.44
C ALA A 14 11.02 18.69 7.53
N LEU A 15 11.14 18.12 6.33
CA LEU A 15 10.17 18.33 5.27
C LEU A 15 8.89 17.65 5.71
N SER A 16 7.75 18.32 5.54
CA SER A 16 6.52 17.71 6.04
C SER A 16 6.18 16.47 5.19
N PRO A 17 5.71 15.36 5.78
CA PRO A 17 5.38 14.15 5.02
C PRO A 17 4.34 14.37 3.91
N LEU A 18 3.53 15.44 4.01
CA LEU A 18 2.50 15.79 3.03
C LEU A 18 3.04 16.58 1.82
N GLU A 19 4.24 17.15 1.92
CA GLU A 19 4.88 17.88 0.82
C GLU A 19 5.52 16.95 -0.22
N HIS A 20 5.64 15.66 0.10
CA HIS A 20 6.35 14.66 -0.71
C HIS A 20 5.36 13.65 -1.27
N ALA A 21 5.38 13.45 -2.59
CA ALA A 21 4.50 12.48 -3.25
C ALA A 21 4.77 11.02 -2.84
N ASP A 22 6.03 10.70 -2.50
CA ASP A 22 6.44 9.37 -2.04
C ASP A 22 7.40 9.48 -0.85
N TYR A 23 6.89 9.94 0.30
CA TYR A 23 7.67 10.12 1.52
C TYR A 23 8.21 8.78 2.07
N PHE A 24 7.43 7.71 1.95
CA PHE A 24 7.75 6.39 2.52
C PHE A 24 8.48 5.45 1.53
N GLY A 25 8.66 5.86 0.28
CA GLY A 25 9.31 5.03 -0.76
C GLY A 25 8.45 3.84 -1.21
N VAL A 26 7.12 3.94 -1.10
CA VAL A 26 6.16 2.86 -1.43
C VAL A 26 6.16 2.53 -2.92
N SER A 27 6.61 3.42 -3.80
CA SER A 27 6.71 3.14 -5.24
C SER A 27 7.63 1.97 -5.57
N LYS A 28 8.67 1.73 -4.74
CA LYS A 28 9.64 0.65 -4.95
C LYS A 28 9.10 -0.74 -4.58
N LEU A 29 7.99 -0.79 -3.85
CA LEU A 29 7.38 -2.04 -3.38
C LEU A 29 6.39 -2.64 -4.39
N ILE A 30 6.05 -1.91 -5.46
CA ILE A 30 5.05 -2.34 -6.43
C ILE A 30 5.68 -2.39 -7.82
N SER A 31 5.52 -3.52 -8.49
CA SER A 31 5.86 -3.69 -9.90
C SER A 31 4.72 -4.38 -10.67
N VAL A 32 4.45 -3.93 -11.90
CA VAL A 32 3.49 -4.59 -12.80
C VAL A 32 3.86 -6.07 -12.98
N ARG A 33 5.16 -6.37 -13.06
CA ARG A 33 5.66 -7.75 -13.22
C ARG A 33 5.27 -8.62 -12.02
N GLU A 34 5.45 -8.13 -10.81
CA GLU A 34 5.13 -8.87 -9.59
C GLU A 34 3.63 -9.12 -9.46
N LEU A 35 2.80 -8.13 -9.80
CA LEU A 35 1.33 -8.31 -9.85
C LEU A 35 0.91 -9.32 -10.91
N PHE A 36 1.60 -9.34 -12.05
CA PHE A 36 1.34 -10.32 -13.10
C PHE A 36 1.69 -11.73 -12.65
N GLU A 37 2.87 -11.93 -12.05
CA GLU A 37 3.34 -13.20 -11.49
C GLU A 37 2.43 -13.71 -10.35
N ALA A 38 1.94 -12.79 -9.51
CA ALA A 38 0.96 -13.06 -8.46
C ALA A 38 -0.47 -13.34 -9.00
N ARG A 39 -0.67 -13.28 -10.33
CA ARG A 39 -1.95 -13.50 -11.01
C ARG A 39 -3.06 -12.52 -10.61
N ALA A 40 -2.71 -11.32 -10.18
CA ALA A 40 -3.67 -10.28 -9.77
C ALA A 40 -4.56 -9.77 -10.92
N HIS A 41 -4.16 -10.03 -12.17
CA HIS A 41 -4.90 -9.65 -13.38
C HIS A 41 -6.09 -10.57 -13.67
N LEU A 42 -6.23 -11.72 -13.00
CA LEU A 42 -7.31 -12.68 -13.26
C LEU A 42 -8.62 -12.20 -12.62
N GLY A 43 -9.61 -11.91 -13.46
CA GLY A 43 -10.96 -11.58 -13.04
C GLY A 43 -11.90 -12.77 -13.03
N HIS A 44 -13.17 -12.50 -12.71
CA HIS A 44 -14.25 -13.47 -12.75
C HIS A 44 -14.75 -13.72 -14.18
N LYS A 45 -15.72 -14.65 -14.32
CA LYS A 45 -16.42 -14.89 -15.59
C LYS A 45 -17.25 -13.68 -16.00
N GLU A 46 -17.47 -13.54 -17.31
CA GLU A 46 -18.18 -12.39 -17.90
C GLU A 46 -19.57 -12.12 -17.32
N GLY A 47 -20.33 -13.17 -17.00
CA GLY A 47 -21.69 -13.03 -16.44
C GLY A 47 -21.75 -12.51 -15.00
N LEU A 48 -20.62 -12.40 -14.30
CA LEU A 48 -20.54 -11.90 -12.91
C LEU A 48 -20.00 -10.47 -12.84
N LEU A 49 -19.80 -9.81 -13.98
CA LEU A 49 -19.27 -8.46 -14.02
C LEU A 49 -20.26 -7.46 -13.42
N ASN A 50 -19.76 -6.64 -12.50
CA ASN A 50 -20.44 -5.42 -12.08
C ASN A 50 -20.14 -4.29 -13.08
N ASP A 51 -21.16 -3.55 -13.50
CA ASP A 51 -21.02 -2.43 -14.44
C ASP A 51 -20.01 -1.37 -13.98
N LEU A 52 -19.86 -1.17 -12.67
CA LEU A 52 -18.88 -0.25 -12.09
C LEU A 52 -17.43 -0.70 -12.27
N MET A 53 -17.21 -1.99 -12.56
CA MET A 53 -15.88 -2.55 -12.80
C MET A 53 -15.42 -2.41 -14.26
N LYS A 54 -16.33 -2.17 -15.20
CA LYS A 54 -16.03 -2.01 -16.65
C LYS A 54 -14.79 -1.14 -16.96
N PRO A 55 -14.59 0.05 -16.35
CA PRO A 55 -13.43 0.88 -16.68
C PRO A 55 -12.08 0.28 -16.24
N TYR A 56 -12.08 -0.64 -15.28
CA TYR A 56 -10.86 -1.29 -14.76
C TYR A 56 -10.55 -2.63 -15.45
N ILE A 57 -11.41 -3.07 -16.37
CA ILE A 57 -11.22 -4.30 -17.14
C ILE A 57 -10.48 -3.97 -18.44
N PHE A 58 -9.35 -4.63 -18.66
CA PHE A 58 -8.57 -4.54 -19.90
C PHE A 58 -9.30 -5.23 -21.07
N GLY A 59 -9.92 -6.38 -20.79
CA GLY A 59 -10.68 -7.15 -21.78
C GLY A 59 -11.15 -8.48 -21.23
N SER A 60 -11.58 -9.37 -22.12
CA SER A 60 -11.91 -10.75 -21.77
C SER A 60 -11.20 -11.76 -22.67
N ARG A 61 -10.87 -12.91 -22.10
CA ARG A 61 -10.24 -14.04 -22.81
C ARG A 61 -10.85 -15.34 -22.30
N LEU A 62 -11.32 -16.17 -23.22
CA LEU A 62 -11.93 -17.47 -22.90
C LEU A 62 -13.05 -17.34 -21.83
N GLY A 63 -13.86 -16.28 -21.92
CA GLY A 63 -14.98 -16.01 -21.01
C GLY A 63 -14.60 -15.52 -19.60
N HIS A 64 -13.32 -15.18 -19.38
CA HIS A 64 -12.82 -14.60 -18.12
C HIS A 64 -12.34 -13.18 -18.33
N HIS A 65 -12.65 -12.30 -17.40
CA HIS A 65 -12.16 -10.92 -17.42
C HIS A 65 -10.69 -10.84 -17.04
N ILE A 66 -10.01 -9.88 -17.66
CA ILE A 66 -8.63 -9.52 -17.36
C ILE A 66 -8.65 -8.09 -16.82
N ILE A 67 -8.13 -7.91 -15.61
CA ILE A 67 -8.02 -6.60 -14.94
C ILE A 67 -6.82 -5.85 -15.52
N ASP A 68 -6.96 -4.55 -15.71
CA ASP A 68 -5.89 -3.68 -16.18
C ASP A 68 -4.88 -3.39 -15.05
N LEU A 69 -3.67 -3.95 -15.17
CA LEU A 69 -2.60 -3.75 -14.19
C LEU A 69 -1.96 -2.36 -14.29
N ASP A 70 -1.98 -1.72 -15.45
CA ASP A 70 -1.45 -0.36 -15.63
C ASP A 70 -2.29 0.65 -14.86
N GLN A 71 -3.60 0.38 -14.73
CA GLN A 71 -4.49 1.10 -13.83
C GLN A 71 -4.33 0.64 -12.38
N THR A 72 -4.14 -0.66 -12.12
CA THR A 72 -4.06 -1.18 -10.74
C THR A 72 -2.86 -0.62 -9.97
N VAL A 73 -1.69 -0.50 -10.59
CA VAL A 73 -0.46 0.02 -9.95
C VAL A 73 -0.62 1.42 -9.35
N PRO A 74 -1.07 2.46 -10.07
CA PRO A 74 -1.24 3.79 -9.50
C PRO A 74 -2.32 3.84 -8.42
N HIS A 75 -3.37 3.02 -8.51
CA HIS A 75 -4.39 2.93 -7.45
C HIS A 75 -3.82 2.29 -6.18
N LEU A 76 -3.06 1.20 -6.33
CA LEU A 76 -2.40 0.52 -5.22
C LEU A 76 -1.36 1.43 -4.54
N PHE A 77 -0.58 2.18 -5.32
CA PHE A 77 0.37 3.17 -4.80
C PHE A 77 -0.33 4.21 -3.92
N ARG A 78 -1.45 4.78 -4.38
CA ARG A 78 -2.23 5.75 -3.59
C ARG A 78 -2.77 5.14 -2.29
N ALA A 79 -3.27 3.90 -2.36
CA ALA A 79 -3.79 3.20 -1.20
C ALA A 79 -2.70 2.93 -0.15
N LEU A 80 -1.53 2.44 -0.57
CA LEU A 80 -0.40 2.19 0.33
C LEU A 80 0.15 3.49 0.92
N ASN A 81 0.30 4.54 0.12
CA ASN A 81 0.78 5.83 0.62
C ASN A 81 -0.19 6.42 1.66
N PHE A 82 -1.50 6.29 1.42
CA PHE A 82 -2.52 6.70 2.38
C PHE A 82 -2.46 5.89 3.68
N ALA A 83 -2.37 4.56 3.60
CA ALA A 83 -2.24 3.70 4.77
C ALA A 83 -0.96 4.01 5.57
N ALA A 84 0.17 4.24 4.90
CA ALA A 84 1.43 4.63 5.54
C ALA A 84 1.32 5.99 6.27
N HIS A 85 0.58 6.94 5.70
CA HIS A 85 0.29 8.21 6.37
C HIS A 85 -0.63 8.08 7.59
N ILE A 86 -1.55 7.10 7.61
CA ILE A 86 -2.38 6.80 8.79
C ILE A 86 -1.51 6.17 9.87
N ALA A 87 -0.71 5.16 9.51
CA ALA A 87 0.20 4.49 10.43
C ALA A 87 1.18 5.50 11.05
N TYR A 88 1.79 6.38 10.24
CA TYR A 88 2.70 7.43 10.71
C TYR A 88 2.06 8.42 11.72
N ARG A 89 0.73 8.57 11.69
CA ARG A 89 -0.02 9.46 12.59
C ARG A 89 -0.65 8.72 13.76
N ASP A 90 -0.20 7.50 14.05
CA ASP A 90 -0.73 6.70 15.15
C ASP A 90 -2.24 6.42 15.00
N GLY A 91 -2.67 6.24 13.75
CA GLY A 91 -4.06 5.95 13.38
C GLY A 91 -4.36 4.45 13.34
N ILE A 92 -5.59 4.10 13.71
CA ILE A 92 -6.07 2.72 13.76
C ILE A 92 -6.37 2.21 12.35
N ILE A 93 -5.86 1.03 11.99
CA ILE A 93 -6.14 0.32 10.73
C ILE A 93 -6.80 -1.02 11.06
N LEU A 94 -7.95 -1.27 10.42
CA LEU A 94 -8.73 -2.49 10.60
C LEU A 94 -8.63 -3.38 9.35
N PHE A 95 -8.18 -4.63 9.53
CA PHE A 95 -8.20 -5.63 8.46
C PHE A 95 -9.50 -6.41 8.48
N VAL A 96 -10.21 -6.46 7.36
CA VAL A 96 -11.49 -7.17 7.24
C VAL A 96 -11.40 -8.21 6.13
N THR A 97 -11.73 -9.46 6.45
CA THR A 97 -11.94 -10.52 5.46
C THR A 97 -13.15 -11.37 5.85
N ARG A 98 -13.86 -11.88 4.84
CA ARG A 98 -14.94 -12.86 5.03
C ARG A 98 -14.59 -14.24 4.49
N ASN A 99 -13.45 -14.36 3.81
CA ASN A 99 -13.02 -15.62 3.24
C ASN A 99 -12.23 -16.42 4.29
N GLN A 100 -12.80 -17.55 4.71
CA GLN A 100 -12.22 -18.43 5.71
C GLN A 100 -10.82 -18.95 5.31
N GLN A 101 -10.55 -19.13 4.01
CA GLN A 101 -9.22 -19.57 3.53
C GLN A 101 -8.13 -18.53 3.80
N THR A 102 -8.50 -17.25 3.83
CA THR A 102 -7.56 -16.13 4.06
C THR A 102 -7.56 -15.64 5.50
N SER A 103 -8.51 -16.08 6.32
CA SER A 103 -8.74 -15.56 7.68
C SER A 103 -7.49 -15.66 8.55
N HIS A 104 -6.83 -16.84 8.55
CA HIS A 104 -5.64 -17.06 9.35
C HIS A 104 -4.46 -16.19 8.90
N MET A 105 -4.26 -16.07 7.58
CA MET A 105 -3.17 -15.25 7.01
C MET A 105 -3.34 -13.77 7.34
N VAL A 106 -4.58 -13.27 7.30
CA VAL A 106 -4.90 -11.88 7.65
C VAL A 106 -4.70 -11.63 9.15
N GLU A 107 -5.10 -12.57 10.01
CA GLU A 107 -4.88 -12.48 11.45
C GLU A 107 -3.38 -12.47 11.82
N GLU A 108 -2.58 -13.34 11.18
CA GLU A 108 -1.12 -13.36 11.37
C GLU A 108 -0.47 -12.06 10.90
N ALA A 109 -0.89 -11.53 9.74
CA ALA A 109 -0.40 -10.25 9.22
C ALA A 109 -0.74 -9.08 10.17
N ALA A 110 -1.97 -9.03 10.70
CA ALA A 110 -2.39 -8.00 11.66
C ALA A 110 -1.54 -8.04 12.94
N LYS A 111 -1.30 -9.24 13.49
CA LYS A 111 -0.41 -9.44 14.66
C LYS A 111 1.04 -9.08 14.37
N ALA A 112 1.52 -9.33 13.14
CA ALA A 112 2.88 -8.97 12.73
C ALA A 112 3.07 -7.45 12.64
N CYS A 113 2.07 -6.73 12.11
CA CYS A 113 2.08 -5.27 12.08
C CYS A 113 2.12 -4.68 13.50
N GLU A 114 1.33 -5.18 14.44
CA GLU A 114 1.35 -4.73 15.85
C GLU A 114 2.71 -4.97 16.52
N ARG A 115 3.39 -6.09 16.22
CA ARG A 115 4.71 -6.39 16.78
C ARG A 115 5.79 -5.44 16.28
N ALA A 116 5.71 -4.97 15.04
CA ALA A 116 6.67 -4.03 14.48
C ALA A 116 6.69 -2.68 15.23
N GLU A 117 5.57 -2.29 15.83
CA GLU A 117 5.42 -1.06 16.60
C GLU A 117 6.18 -1.11 17.94
N LYS A 118 6.13 -2.28 18.62
CA LYS A 118 6.79 -2.48 19.92
C LYS A 118 8.33 -2.43 19.85
N GLN A 119 8.91 -2.52 18.65
CA GLN A 119 10.36 -2.51 18.44
C GLN A 119 10.93 -1.13 18.04
N GLY A 120 10.12 -0.05 18.06
CA GLY A 120 10.60 1.33 17.87
C GLY A 120 10.28 1.97 16.51
N ALA A 121 9.36 1.40 15.73
CA ALA A 121 8.75 2.09 14.60
C ALA A 121 7.51 2.84 15.10
N HIS A 122 7.54 4.17 15.04
CA HIS A 122 6.39 5.03 15.35
C HIS A 122 5.27 4.80 14.33
N ALA A 123 4.39 3.85 14.63
CA ALA A 123 3.01 3.79 14.21
C ALA A 123 2.25 3.14 15.37
N ALA A 124 1.12 3.71 15.77
CA ALA A 124 0.23 3.13 16.76
C ALA A 124 -1.00 2.52 16.09
N LEU A 125 -1.01 1.21 15.96
CA LEU A 125 -2.15 0.36 15.71
C LEU A 125 -2.64 -0.16 17.06
N HIS A 126 -3.15 0.75 17.87
CA HIS A 126 -3.93 0.38 19.03
C HIS A 126 -5.29 -0.17 18.53
N ASP A 127 -5.49 -1.47 18.71
CA ASP A 127 -6.69 -2.27 18.41
C ASP A 127 -6.89 -2.72 16.95
N CYS A 128 -6.10 -3.72 16.55
CA CYS A 128 -6.49 -4.68 15.50
C CYS A 128 -7.53 -5.67 16.07
N VAL A 129 -8.82 -5.36 15.94
CA VAL A 129 -9.89 -6.36 16.10
C VAL A 129 -10.04 -7.10 14.78
N VAL A 130 -9.80 -8.41 14.75
CA VAL A 130 -10.18 -9.26 13.60
C VAL A 130 -11.66 -9.60 13.69
#